data_AF-A0AAV2S3B6-F1
#
_entry.id   AF-A0AAV2S3B6-F1
#
_cell.length_a   1.000
_cell.length_b   1.000
_cell.length_c   1.000
_cell.angle_alpha   90.00
_cell.angle_beta   90.00
_cell.angle_gamma   90.00
#
_symmetry.space_group_name_H-M   'P 1'
#
loop_
_entity.id
_entity.type
_entity.pdbx_description
1 polymer ?
#
loop_
_entity_poly.entity_id
_entity_poly.type
_entity_poly.pdbx_seq_one_letter_code
_entity_poly.pdbx_strand_id
1 'polypeptide(L)'
;PSNGTEGPLSVSFPMTGWYSDQQGGGENYNILLTDYVNYAMVYTCATFQIPGAPVETKIEFGWILSRAPAMSAENIQLIKNHLDSVNIDISKFTPTNQEGCVRRPT
;
A
#
# COMPACT_ATOMS: atom_id res chain seq x y z
N PRO A 1 7.37 -13.86 -17.49
CA PRO A 1 6.43 -14.07 -16.37
C PRO A 1 7.21 -14.40 -15.09
N SER A 2 7.45 -13.41 -14.23
CA SER A 2 7.91 -13.65 -12.86
C SER A 2 6.82 -14.45 -12.12
N ASN A 3 7.18 -15.20 -11.08
CA ASN A 3 6.33 -16.21 -10.41
C ASN A 3 5.06 -15.66 -9.68
N GLY A 4 4.45 -14.58 -10.17
CA GLY A 4 3.10 -14.12 -9.84
C GLY A 4 2.96 -13.24 -8.61
N THR A 5 3.96 -13.13 -7.74
CA THR A 5 3.84 -12.50 -6.39
C THR A 5 3.74 -10.96 -6.37
N GLU A 6 3.75 -10.32 -7.53
CA GLU A 6 3.65 -8.87 -7.71
C GLU A 6 2.61 -8.60 -8.79
N GLY A 7 1.90 -7.49 -8.67
CA GLY A 7 0.76 -7.25 -9.56
C GLY A 7 0.14 -5.89 -9.33
N PRO A 8 0.00 -5.09 -10.38
CA PRO A 8 -0.71 -3.84 -10.28
C PRO A 8 -2.23 -4.09 -10.31
N LEU A 9 -3.01 -3.22 -9.66
CA LEU A 9 -4.48 -3.24 -9.63
C LEU A 9 -5.02 -1.84 -9.86
N SER A 10 -6.12 -1.74 -10.61
CA SER A 10 -6.96 -0.54 -10.70
C SER A 10 -8.18 -0.69 -9.79
N VAL A 11 -8.20 0.04 -8.68
CA VAL A 11 -9.21 -0.06 -7.62
C VAL A 11 -9.93 1.28 -7.47
N SER A 12 -11.25 1.27 -7.65
CA SER A 12 -12.08 2.46 -7.42
C SER A 12 -12.95 2.27 -6.18
N PHE A 13 -12.87 3.21 -5.23
CA PHE A 13 -13.76 3.24 -4.08
C PHE A 13 -14.90 4.23 -4.32
N PRO A 14 -16.13 3.93 -3.90
CA PRO A 14 -17.26 4.85 -4.02
C PRO A 14 -17.13 5.96 -2.95
N MET A 15 -16.15 6.84 -3.10
CA MET A 15 -16.01 8.05 -2.28
C MET A 15 -16.35 9.28 -3.11
N THR A 16 -17.23 10.13 -2.58
CA THR A 16 -17.57 11.43 -3.16
C THR A 16 -16.70 12.51 -2.53
N GLY A 17 -15.96 13.30 -3.32
CA GLY A 17 -15.15 14.43 -2.84
C GLY A 17 -13.96 14.77 -3.74
N TRP A 18 -13.09 15.69 -3.29
CA TRP A 18 -11.86 16.12 -4.00
C TRP A 18 -10.81 15.01 -4.14
N TYR A 19 -10.98 13.91 -3.40
CA TYR A 19 -10.22 12.66 -3.48
C TYR A 19 -10.95 11.58 -4.31
N SER A 20 -11.85 11.98 -5.19
CA SER A 20 -12.44 11.04 -6.14
C SER A 20 -11.37 10.66 -7.17
N ASP A 21 -11.34 9.37 -7.49
CA ASP A 21 -10.50 8.73 -8.52
C ASP A 21 -10.90 9.22 -9.93
N GLN A 22 -10.83 10.53 -10.14
CA GLN A 22 -11.33 11.22 -11.35
C GLN A 22 -10.28 11.29 -12.46
N GLN A 23 -9.06 10.79 -12.23
CA GLN A 23 -8.03 10.72 -13.25
C GLN A 23 -7.67 9.25 -13.48
N GLY A 24 -8.56 8.58 -14.21
CA GLY A 24 -8.24 7.34 -14.90
C GLY A 24 -6.95 7.53 -15.69
N GLY A 25 -5.94 6.73 -15.35
CA GLY A 25 -4.66 6.75 -16.04
C GLY A 25 -3.63 5.73 -15.57
N GLY A 26 -3.91 4.92 -14.52
CA GLY A 26 -2.96 3.92 -14.07
C GLY A 26 -3.44 3.06 -12.89
N GLU A 27 -2.62 2.07 -12.57
CA GLU A 27 -2.85 1.12 -11.50
C GLU A 27 -2.50 1.77 -10.17
N ASN A 28 -3.52 1.98 -9.33
CA ASN A 28 -3.43 2.76 -8.10
C ASN A 28 -3.24 1.89 -6.86
N TYR A 29 -3.24 0.55 -6.99
CA TYR A 29 -2.99 -0.39 -5.90
C TYR A 29 -1.96 -1.42 -6.36
N ASN A 30 -0.67 -1.18 -6.14
CA ASN A 30 0.40 -2.07 -6.60
C ASN A 30 0.80 -3.06 -5.51
N ILE A 31 0.63 -4.35 -5.76
CA ILE A 31 1.18 -5.40 -4.91
C ILE A 31 2.67 -5.55 -5.25
N LEU A 32 3.53 -5.12 -4.34
CA LEU A 32 4.99 -5.22 -4.51
C LEU A 32 5.51 -6.60 -4.13
N LEU A 33 4.90 -7.22 -3.13
CA LEU A 33 5.33 -8.51 -2.60
C LEU A 33 4.18 -9.21 -1.87
N THR A 34 3.95 -10.48 -2.14
CA THR A 34 3.03 -11.31 -1.36
C THR A 34 3.43 -12.77 -1.43
N ASP A 35 3.15 -13.51 -0.35
CA ASP A 35 3.20 -14.98 -0.34
C ASP A 35 1.80 -15.61 -0.43
N TYR A 36 0.76 -14.78 -0.64
CA TYR A 36 -0.67 -15.10 -0.66
C TYR A 36 -1.27 -15.67 0.64
N VAL A 37 -0.43 -16.20 1.52
CA VAL A 37 -0.83 -16.99 2.70
C VAL A 37 -0.68 -16.20 3.99
N ASN A 38 0.32 -15.34 4.12
CA ASN A 38 0.63 -14.65 5.37
C ASN A 38 0.64 -13.13 5.22
N TYR A 39 1.15 -12.59 4.10
CA TYR A 39 1.34 -11.16 3.97
C TYR A 39 1.14 -10.63 2.55
N ALA A 40 0.89 -9.33 2.45
CA ALA A 40 0.98 -8.58 1.20
C ALA A 40 1.50 -7.16 1.49
N MET A 41 2.39 -6.66 0.63
CA MET A 41 2.80 -5.27 0.61
C MET A 41 2.08 -4.57 -0.55
N VAL A 42 1.31 -3.54 -0.21
CA VAL A 42 0.62 -2.67 -1.18
C VAL A 42 1.24 -1.28 -1.18
N TYR A 43 1.52 -0.75 -2.36
CA TYR A 43 1.99 0.60 -2.55
C TYR A 43 1.17 1.35 -3.59
N THR A 44 0.89 2.61 -3.28
CA THR A 44 0.13 3.52 -4.13
C THR A 44 0.91 4.81 -4.24
N CYS A 45 1.00 5.33 -5.46
CA CYS A 45 1.54 6.66 -5.74
C CYS A 45 0.59 7.36 -6.71
N ALA A 46 0.20 8.58 -6.39
CA ALA A 46 -0.64 9.41 -7.24
C ALA A 46 -0.05 10.81 -7.32
N THR A 47 -0.17 11.41 -8.50
CA THR A 47 0.22 12.79 -8.74
C THR A 47 -1.03 13.58 -9.08
N PHE A 48 -1.20 14.75 -8.46
CA PHE A 48 -2.35 15.62 -8.71
C PHE A 48 -1.94 17.09 -8.71
N GLN A 49 -2.69 17.87 -9.46
CA GLN A 49 -2.52 19.32 -9.52
C GLN A 49 -3.35 19.99 -8.41
N ILE A 50 -2.69 20.72 -7.51
CA ILE A 50 -3.39 21.58 -6.55
C ILE A 50 -3.73 22.90 -7.25
N PRO A 51 -5.01 23.34 -7.27
CA PRO A 51 -5.37 24.64 -7.83
C PRO A 51 -4.58 25.78 -7.18
N GLY A 52 -3.89 26.58 -8.00
CA GLY A 52 -3.05 27.68 -7.53
C GLY A 52 -1.63 27.29 -7.09
N ALA A 53 -1.27 26.00 -7.07
CA ALA A 53 0.10 25.57 -6.90
C ALA A 53 0.85 25.57 -8.25
N PRO A 54 2.13 25.97 -8.29
CA PRO A 54 2.92 26.03 -9.52
C PRO A 54 3.44 24.66 -9.99
N VAL A 55 3.35 23.62 -9.16
CA VAL A 55 3.92 22.29 -9.42
C VAL A 55 2.93 21.19 -9.07
N GLU A 56 3.10 20.05 -9.72
CA GLU A 56 2.36 18.82 -9.40
C GLU A 56 2.75 18.31 -8.00
N THR A 57 1.76 17.82 -7.27
CA THR A 57 1.95 17.25 -5.93
C THR A 57 1.87 15.73 -6.01
N LYS A 58 2.90 15.06 -5.50
CA LYS A 58 2.95 13.61 -5.34
C LYS A 58 2.44 13.22 -3.96
N ILE A 59 1.54 12.24 -3.90
CA ILE A 59 1.10 11.58 -2.67
C ILE A 59 1.33 10.08 -2.77
N GLU A 60 1.81 9.50 -1.68
CA GLU A 60 2.19 8.10 -1.62
C GLU A 60 1.57 7.46 -0.38
N PHE A 61 1.13 6.22 -0.53
CA PHE A 61 0.63 5.40 0.56
C PHE A 61 1.23 4.00 0.46
N GLY A 62 1.52 3.42 1.61
CA GLY A 62 2.03 2.06 1.71
C GLY A 62 1.38 1.31 2.85
N TRP A 63 1.04 0.04 2.62
CA TRP A 63 0.47 -0.85 3.63
C TRP A 63 1.19 -2.19 3.63
N ILE A 64 1.59 -2.63 4.83
CA ILE A 64 2.03 -3.99 5.08
C ILE A 64 0.84 -4.71 5.72
N LEU A 65 0.25 -5.63 4.96
CA LEU A 65 -0.93 -6.39 5.37
C LEU A 65 -0.51 -7.76 5.87
N SER A 66 -1.14 -8.20 6.95
CA SER A 66 -0.94 -9.53 7.56
C SER A 66 -2.28 -10.26 7.64
N ARG A 67 -2.27 -11.58 7.41
CA ARG A 67 -3.45 -12.43 7.64
C ARG A 67 -3.73 -12.67 9.13
N ALA A 68 -2.70 -12.54 9.97
CA ALA A 68 -2.79 -12.65 11.42
C ALA A 68 -2.58 -11.28 12.10
N PRO A 69 -3.12 -11.05 13.32
CA PRO A 69 -2.93 -9.78 14.04
C PRO A 69 -1.47 -9.38 14.25
N ALA A 70 -0.58 -10.36 14.37
CA ALA A 70 0.86 -10.18 14.44
C ALA A 70 1.53 -10.97 13.31
N MET A 71 2.52 -10.35 12.67
CA MET A 71 3.33 -10.96 11.61
C MET A 71 4.63 -11.52 12.22
N SER A 72 5.19 -12.59 11.63
CA SER A 72 6.48 -13.12 12.04
C SER A 72 7.62 -12.11 11.80
N ALA A 73 8.63 -12.14 12.66
CA ALA A 73 9.80 -11.26 12.52
C ALA A 73 10.55 -11.48 11.19
N GLU A 74 10.58 -12.73 10.70
CA GLU A 74 11.17 -13.09 9.42
C GLU A 74 10.46 -12.39 8.24
N ASN A 75 9.13 -12.47 8.17
CA ASN A 75 8.37 -11.80 7.11
C ASN A 75 8.50 -10.28 7.19
N ILE A 76 8.51 -9.71 8.40
CA ILE A 76 8.75 -8.27 8.59
C ILE A 76 10.12 -7.86 8.03
N GLN A 77 11.17 -8.64 8.33
CA GLN A 77 12.52 -8.32 7.85
C GLN A 77 12.62 -8.46 6.32
N LEU A 78 12.01 -9.50 5.76
CA LEU A 78 11.96 -9.72 4.32
C LEU A 78 11.26 -8.57 3.59
N ILE A 79 10.11 -8.11 4.10
CA ILE A 79 9.38 -6.97 3.52
C ILE A 79 10.19 -5.68 3.64
N LYS A 80 10.83 -5.43 4.80
CA LYS A 80 11.72 -4.26 4.99
C LYS A 80 12.86 -4.25 3.99
N ASN A 81 13.55 -5.37 3.81
CA ASN A 81 14.62 -5.48 2.82
C ASN A 81 14.12 -5.22 1.40
N HIS A 82 12.92 -5.70 1.06
CA HIS A 82 12.33 -5.45 -0.25
C HIS A 82 12.00 -3.96 -0.45
N LEU A 83 11.39 -3.30 0.54
CA LEU A 83 11.08 -1.86 0.48
C LEU A 83 12.34 -1.01 0.29
N ASP A 84 13.41 -1.32 1.02
CA ASP A 84 14.71 -0.65 0.88
C ASP A 84 15.27 -0.84 -0.55
N SER A 85 15.18 -2.06 -1.09
CA SER A 85 15.67 -2.37 -2.45
C SER A 85 14.97 -1.59 -3.57
N VAL A 86 13.75 -1.11 -3.33
CA VAL A 86 12.96 -0.30 -4.29
C VAL A 86 12.88 1.18 -3.89
N ASN A 87 13.72 1.63 -2.95
CA ASN A 87 13.80 3.01 -2.46
C ASN A 87 12.51 3.55 -1.81
N ILE A 88 11.74 2.68 -1.15
CA ILE A 88 10.61 3.10 -0.32
C ILE A 88 11.09 3.29 1.11
N ASP A 89 10.96 4.51 1.63
CA ASP A 89 11.42 4.89 2.97
C ASP A 89 10.58 4.21 4.06
N ILE A 90 11.17 3.18 4.68
CA ILE A 90 10.58 2.40 5.76
C ILE A 90 10.26 3.27 6.98
N SER A 91 10.99 4.37 7.20
CA SER A 91 10.76 5.27 8.34
C SER A 91 9.39 5.97 8.29
N LYS A 92 8.73 5.98 7.13
CA LYS A 92 7.37 6.50 6.95
C LYS A 92 6.28 5.53 7.39
N PHE A 93 6.62 4.26 7.61
CA PHE A 93 5.67 3.26 8.09
C PHE A 93 5.54 3.31 9.61
N THR A 94 4.30 3.24 10.08
CA THR A 94 3.99 3.20 11.52
C THR A 94 3.39 1.84 11.87
N PRO A 95 3.89 1.15 12.92
CA PRO A 95 3.30 -0.11 13.36
C PRO A 95 1.87 0.12 13.88
N THR A 96 0.95 -0.78 13.53
CA THR A 96 -0.43 -0.76 14.03
C THR A 96 -0.61 -1.76 15.16
N ASN A 97 -1.43 -1.43 16.16
CA ASN A 97 -1.90 -2.40 17.14
C ASN A 97 -3.22 -3.04 16.64
N GLN A 98 -3.25 -4.37 16.50
CA GLN A 98 -4.41 -5.14 16.03
C GLN A 98 -5.10 -5.92 17.17
N GLU A 99 -4.81 -5.57 18.43
CA GLU A 99 -5.49 -6.12 19.62
C GLU A 99 -6.77 -5.34 19.95
N GLY A 100 -7.77 -6.04 20.49
CA GLY A 100 -9.01 -5.40 20.97
C GLY A 100 -9.91 -4.78 19.88
N CYS A 101 -9.75 -5.16 18.61
CA CYS A 101 -10.54 -4.62 17.51
C CYS A 101 -12.02 -5.07 17.57
N VAL A 102 -12.92 -4.18 18.02
CA VAL A 102 -14.36 -4.44 18.19
C VAL A 102 -15.08 -4.80 16.87
N ARG A 103 -14.51 -4.42 15.72
CA ARG A 103 -15.08 -4.67 14.38
C ARG A 103 -14.28 -5.70 13.56
N ARG A 104 -13.47 -6.54 14.20
CA ARG A 104 -12.76 -7.60 13.48
C ARG A 104 -13.79 -8.61 12.94
N PRO A 105 -13.81 -8.89 11.63
CA PRO A 105 -14.64 -9.97 11.10
C PRO A 105 -14.26 -11.29 11.79
N THR A 106 -15.28 -12.04 12.24
CA THR A 106 -15.13 -13.38 12.82
C THR A 106 -15.02 -14.43 11.73
#